data_AF-A0A957WW70-F1
#
_entry.id   AF-A0A957WW70-F1
#
_cell.length_a   1.000
_cell.length_b   1.000
_cell.length_c   1.000
_cell.angle_alpha   90.00
_cell.angle_beta   90.00
_cell.angle_gamma   90.00
#
_symmetry.space_group_name_H-M   'P 1'
#
loop_
_entity.id
_entity.type
_entity.pdbx_description
1 polymer ?
#
loop_
_entity_poly.entity_id
_entity_poly.type
_entity_poly.pdbx_seq_one_letter_code
_entity_poly.pdbx_strand_id
1 'polypeptide(L)'
;VLAVGTAIYTAFLFGQAEGRDLWQSTLLPFHLFVQALMVGAGMLLVLDLFMPMSAELTQLLRITFGVMLVIDLFITLVGEFGMPHASEIAARAAHDISHGNYKDHFWRGSIILGHVVPFLLLLLGVTPLVALAGLCAIAGLYFFEYAFVMAPQDVSNS
;
A
#
# COMPACT_ATOMS: atom_id res chain seq x y z
N VAL A 1 -15.06 -5.84 14.14
CA VAL A 1 -15.81 -6.23 12.93
C VAL A 1 -16.02 -5.04 11.99
N LEU A 2 -16.64 -3.93 12.43
CA LEU A 2 -16.89 -2.77 11.56
C LEU A 2 -15.63 -2.17 10.92
N ALA A 3 -14.54 -1.98 11.69
CA ALA A 3 -13.29 -1.41 11.15
C ALA A 3 -12.68 -2.24 10.01
N VAL A 4 -12.73 -3.57 10.11
CA VAL A 4 -12.27 -4.49 9.05
C VAL A 4 -13.16 -4.34 7.82
N GLY A 5 -14.48 -4.35 8.02
CA GLY A 5 -15.44 -4.13 6.93
C GLY A 5 -15.21 -2.81 6.19
N THR A 6 -14.99 -1.72 6.93
CA THR A 6 -14.69 -0.41 6.34
C THR A 6 -13.39 -0.42 5.54
N ALA A 7 -12.33 -1.05 6.07
CA ALA A 7 -11.03 -1.10 5.38
C ALA A 7 -11.10 -1.85 4.04
N ILE A 8 -11.88 -2.94 3.97
CA ILE A 8 -11.95 -3.78 2.76
C ILE A 8 -13.12 -3.44 1.84
N TYR A 9 -14.02 -2.55 2.24
CA TYR A 9 -15.21 -2.20 1.46
C TYR A 9 -14.86 -1.65 0.07
N THR A 10 -13.77 -0.90 -0.03
CA THR A 10 -13.29 -0.39 -1.33
C THR A 10 -12.91 -1.53 -2.28
N ALA A 11 -12.31 -2.62 -1.79
CA ALA A 11 -12.02 -3.79 -2.63
C ALA A 11 -13.30 -4.46 -3.14
N PHE A 12 -14.37 -4.49 -2.33
CA PHE A 12 -15.68 -4.97 -2.79
C PHE A 12 -16.24 -4.10 -3.91
N LEU A 13 -16.16 -2.77 -3.80
CA LEU A 13 -16.59 -1.85 -4.87
C LEU A 13 -15.77 -2.04 -6.15
N PHE A 14 -14.45 -2.21 -6.01
CA PHE A 14 -13.56 -2.52 -7.13
C PHE A 14 -13.90 -3.83 -7.83
N GLY A 15 -14.26 -4.87 -7.07
CA GLY A 15 -14.75 -6.13 -7.62
C GLY A 15 -16.05 -6.04 -8.42
N GLN A 16 -16.82 -4.96 -8.28
CA GLN A 16 -18.07 -4.73 -9.03
C GLN A 16 -17.89 -3.89 -10.29
N ALA A 17 -16.70 -3.33 -10.51
CA ALA A 17 -16.42 -2.51 -11.68
C ALA A 17 -16.12 -3.41 -12.89
N GLU A 18 -17.16 -3.72 -13.66
CA GLU A 18 -17.04 -4.45 -14.93
C GLU A 18 -16.18 -3.66 -15.94
N GLY A 19 -15.27 -4.36 -16.64
CA GLY A 19 -14.36 -3.75 -17.63
C GLY A 19 -13.08 -3.15 -17.04
N ARG A 20 -12.78 -3.41 -15.76
CA ARG A 20 -11.54 -2.98 -15.08
C ARG A 20 -10.93 -4.15 -14.35
N ASP A 21 -10.63 -5.20 -15.10
CA ASP A 21 -10.30 -6.54 -14.59
C ASP A 21 -9.17 -6.58 -13.54
N LEU A 22 -8.22 -5.63 -13.57
CA LEU A 22 -7.17 -5.54 -12.54
C LEU A 22 -7.75 -5.33 -11.13
N TRP A 23 -8.82 -4.53 -11.02
CA TRP A 23 -9.50 -4.23 -9.75
C TRP A 23 -10.25 -5.42 -9.16
N GLN A 24 -10.49 -6.46 -9.96
CA GLN A 24 -11.22 -7.66 -9.54
C GLN A 24 -10.31 -8.71 -8.88
N SER A 25 -9.06 -8.35 -8.56
CA SER A 25 -8.14 -9.20 -7.82
C SER A 25 -8.76 -9.68 -6.50
N THR A 26 -8.81 -11.00 -6.31
CA THR A 26 -9.31 -11.61 -5.06
C THR A 26 -8.38 -11.37 -3.87
N LEU A 27 -7.15 -10.90 -4.13
CA LEU A 27 -6.16 -10.55 -3.11
C LEU A 27 -6.37 -9.12 -2.57
N LEU A 28 -7.04 -8.25 -3.34
CA LEU A 28 -7.19 -6.82 -3.03
C LEU A 28 -7.81 -6.53 -1.64
N PRO A 29 -8.84 -7.27 -1.15
CA PRO A 29 -9.36 -7.06 0.20
C PRO A 29 -8.29 -7.28 1.28
N PHE A 30 -7.39 -8.25 1.09
CA PHE A 30 -6.30 -8.51 2.03
C PHE A 30 -5.23 -7.43 1.92
N HIS A 31 -4.93 -7.00 0.70
CA HIS A 31 -3.98 -5.92 0.45
C HIS A 31 -4.41 -4.61 1.14
N LEU A 32 -5.65 -4.17 0.91
CA LEU A 32 -6.19 -2.96 1.55
C LEU A 32 -6.24 -3.07 3.08
N PHE A 33 -6.52 -4.27 3.61
CA PHE A 33 -6.48 -4.48 5.06
C PHE A 33 -5.07 -4.31 5.63
N VAL A 34 -4.05 -4.86 4.97
CA VAL A 34 -2.65 -4.69 5.34
C VAL A 34 -2.23 -3.22 5.26
N GLN A 35 -2.60 -2.52 4.19
CA GLN A 35 -2.32 -1.09 4.01
C GLN A 35 -2.98 -0.23 5.09
N ALA A 36 -4.22 -0.56 5.48
CA ALA A 36 -4.92 0.13 6.56
C ALA A 36 -4.20 -0.04 7.90
N LEU A 37 -3.68 -1.24 8.21
CA LEU A 37 -2.88 -1.47 9.41
C LEU A 37 -1.51 -0.78 9.33
N MET A 38 -0.86 -0.81 8.17
CA MET A 38 0.42 -0.15 7.91
C MET A 38 0.32 1.36 8.16
N VAL A 39 -0.58 2.03 7.44
CA VAL A 39 -0.75 3.49 7.56
C VAL A 39 -1.34 3.88 8.92
N GLY A 40 -2.25 3.07 9.48
CA GLY A 40 -2.77 3.29 10.82
C GLY A 40 -1.67 3.30 11.89
N ALA A 41 -0.79 2.30 11.86
CA ALA A 41 0.35 2.23 12.78
C ALA A 41 1.36 3.37 12.53
N GLY A 42 1.67 3.65 11.26
CA GLY A 42 2.56 4.75 10.86
C GLY A 42 2.05 6.12 11.33
N MET A 43 0.75 6.38 11.20
CA MET A 43 0.15 7.64 11.63
C MET A 43 0.13 7.78 13.16
N LEU A 44 -0.12 6.70 13.90
CA LEU A 44 -0.02 6.72 15.36
C LEU A 44 1.41 7.00 15.84
N LEU A 45 2.44 6.49 15.13
CA LEU A 45 3.84 6.81 15.40
C LEU A 45 4.19 8.28 15.09
N VAL A 46 3.52 8.92 14.14
CA VAL A 46 3.62 10.37 13.92
C VAL A 46 3.01 11.13 15.08
N LEU A 47 1.83 10.70 15.56
CA LEU A 47 1.15 11.35 16.68
C LEU A 47 1.91 11.23 18.00
N ASP A 48 2.70 10.15 18.19
CA ASP A 48 3.56 9.96 19.36
C ASP A 48 4.56 11.12 19.57
N LEU A 49 4.94 11.86 18.51
CA LEU A 49 5.77 13.07 18.63
C LEU A 49 5.10 14.21 19.40
N PHE A 50 3.77 14.26 19.37
CA PHE A 50 2.97 15.35 19.93
C PHE A 50 2.19 14.92 21.16
N MET A 51 1.85 13.63 21.24
CA MET A 51 1.12 13.00 22.33
C MET A 51 1.86 11.72 22.72
N PRO A 52 2.90 11.83 23.57
CA PRO A 52 3.74 10.70 23.94
C PRO A 52 2.90 9.54 24.50
N MET A 53 3.06 8.38 23.89
CA MET A 53 2.39 7.13 24.25
C MET A 53 3.26 6.32 25.22
N SER A 54 2.69 5.25 25.79
CA SER A 54 3.51 4.34 26.61
C SER A 54 4.57 3.65 25.75
N ALA A 55 5.67 3.24 26.37
CA ALA A 55 6.75 2.54 25.69
C ALA A 55 6.27 1.23 25.05
N GLU A 56 5.36 0.52 25.73
CA GLU A 56 4.78 -0.73 25.25
C GLU A 56 3.93 -0.52 24.01
N LEU A 57 3.09 0.53 23.99
CA LEU A 57 2.27 0.86 22.83
C LEU A 57 3.14 1.30 21.65
N THR A 58 4.14 2.13 21.90
CA THR A 58 5.09 2.59 20.88
C THR A 58 5.84 1.40 20.26
N GLN A 59 6.30 0.46 21.08
CA GLN A 59 6.98 -0.75 20.61
C GLN A 59 6.04 -1.63 19.79
N LEU A 60 4.80 -1.82 20.24
CA LEU A 60 3.79 -2.55 19.48
C LEU A 60 3.56 -1.92 18.10
N LEU A 61 3.35 -0.59 18.05
CA LEU A 61 3.14 0.15 16.80
C LEU A 61 4.33 0.04 15.85
N ARG A 62 5.57 0.11 16.35
CA ARG A 62 6.78 -0.06 15.53
C ARG A 62 6.87 -1.46 14.92
N ILE A 63 6.56 -2.50 15.69
CA ILE A 63 6.54 -3.88 15.21
C ILE A 63 5.42 -4.05 14.18
N THR A 64 4.21 -3.60 14.48
CA THR A 64 3.07 -3.68 13.56
C THR A 64 3.39 -2.95 12.25
N PHE A 65 3.89 -1.72 12.31
CA PHE A 65 4.26 -0.95 11.12
C PHE A 65 5.32 -1.66 10.28
N GLY A 66 6.41 -2.13 10.90
CA GLY A 66 7.47 -2.86 10.20
C GLY A 66 7.02 -4.17 9.57
N VAL A 67 6.19 -4.95 10.27
CA VAL A 67 5.65 -6.21 9.75
C VAL A 67 4.67 -5.95 8.60
N MET A 68 3.77 -4.97 8.75
CA MET A 68 2.82 -4.64 7.69
C MET A 68 3.52 -4.08 6.45
N LEU A 69 4.58 -3.26 6.60
CA LEU A 69 5.42 -2.83 5.47
C LEU A 69 5.97 -4.01 4.66
N VAL A 70 6.50 -5.04 5.34
CA VAL A 70 7.06 -6.21 4.66
C VAL A 70 5.97 -7.04 3.98
N ILE A 71 4.83 -7.22 4.64
CA ILE A 71 3.70 -7.95 4.06
C ILE A 71 3.12 -7.19 2.86
N ASP A 72 2.95 -5.87 2.96
CA ASP A 72 2.46 -5.01 1.88
C ASP A 72 3.38 -5.08 0.66
N LEU A 73 4.70 -4.96 0.88
CA LEU A 73 5.69 -5.09 -0.18
C LEU A 73 5.64 -6.47 -0.86
N PHE A 74 5.46 -7.53 -0.07
CA PHE A 74 5.35 -8.88 -0.58
C PHE A 74 4.07 -9.07 -1.40
N ILE A 75 2.92 -8.64 -0.88
CA ILE A 75 1.64 -8.70 -1.61
C ILE A 75 1.74 -7.89 -2.90
N THR A 76 2.30 -6.68 -2.86
CA THR A 76 2.50 -5.84 -4.04
C THR A 76 3.39 -6.54 -5.08
N LEU A 77 4.63 -6.87 -4.73
CA LEU A 77 5.61 -7.35 -5.72
C LEU A 77 5.37 -8.79 -6.19
N VAL A 78 4.94 -9.67 -5.28
CA VAL A 78 4.79 -11.10 -5.57
C VAL A 78 3.34 -11.43 -5.91
N GLY A 79 2.38 -10.88 -5.16
CA GLY A 79 0.96 -11.14 -5.34
C GLY A 79 0.37 -10.44 -6.57
N GLU A 80 0.27 -9.12 -6.51
CA GLU A 80 -0.42 -8.32 -7.53
C GLU A 80 0.40 -8.19 -8.82
N PHE A 81 1.71 -7.92 -8.73
CA PHE A 81 2.54 -7.64 -9.91
C PHE A 81 3.48 -8.78 -10.31
N GLY A 82 3.57 -9.84 -9.50
CA GLY A 82 4.41 -11.02 -9.77
C GLY A 82 3.68 -12.17 -10.43
N MET A 83 2.34 -12.23 -10.30
CA MET A 83 1.51 -13.31 -10.83
C MET A 83 0.94 -13.00 -12.22
N PRO A 84 0.69 -14.02 -13.06
CA PRO A 84 -0.06 -13.83 -14.31
C PRO A 84 -1.48 -13.35 -14.05
N HIS A 85 -1.96 -12.44 -14.90
CA HIS A 85 -3.30 -11.89 -14.81
C HIS A 85 -4.28 -12.68 -15.71
N ALA A 86 -5.53 -12.83 -15.26
CA ALA A 86 -6.53 -13.65 -15.95
C ALA A 86 -6.99 -13.09 -17.31
N SER A 87 -6.84 -11.78 -17.54
CA SER A 87 -7.18 -11.12 -18.80
C SER A 87 -6.02 -10.27 -19.32
N GLU A 88 -6.01 -10.07 -20.64
CA GLU A 88 -5.02 -9.19 -21.26
C GLU A 88 -5.21 -7.72 -20.84
N ILE A 89 -6.45 -7.28 -20.56
CA ILE A 89 -6.74 -5.92 -20.10
C ILE A 89 -6.08 -5.69 -18.73
N ALA A 90 -6.23 -6.64 -17.81
CA ALA A 90 -5.56 -6.59 -16.51
C ALA A 90 -4.04 -6.62 -16.64
N ALA A 91 -3.50 -7.50 -17.49
CA ALA A 91 -2.06 -7.59 -17.73
C ALA A 91 -1.49 -6.28 -18.32
N ARG A 92 -2.21 -5.64 -19.26
CA ARG A 92 -1.83 -4.34 -19.83
C ARG A 92 -1.81 -3.24 -18.78
N ALA A 93 -2.84 -3.16 -17.93
CA ALA A 93 -2.88 -2.18 -16.85
C ALA A 93 -1.73 -2.39 -15.83
N ALA A 94 -1.48 -3.63 -15.42
CA ALA A 94 -0.38 -3.95 -14.51
C ALA A 94 1.01 -3.65 -15.13
N HIS A 95 1.16 -3.87 -16.43
CA HIS A 95 2.35 -3.47 -17.17
C HIS A 95 2.50 -1.93 -17.22
N ASP A 96 1.41 -1.18 -17.44
CA ASP A 96 1.47 0.28 -17.47
C ASP A 96 1.86 0.88 -16.11
N ILE A 97 1.44 0.24 -15.01
CA ILE A 97 1.88 0.54 -13.64
C ILE A 97 3.37 0.27 -13.45
N SER A 98 3.85 -0.91 -13.83
CA SER A 98 5.21 -1.34 -13.52
C SER A 98 6.27 -0.82 -14.50
N HIS A 99 5.92 -0.60 -15.78
CA HIS A 99 6.88 -0.30 -16.84
C HIS A 99 6.43 0.82 -17.79
N GLY A 100 5.15 1.22 -17.75
CA GLY A 100 4.59 2.25 -18.62
C GLY A 100 4.49 3.62 -17.97
N ASN A 101 3.35 4.29 -18.18
CA ASN A 101 3.13 5.70 -17.82
C ASN A 101 3.16 5.93 -16.30
N TYR A 102 2.79 4.93 -15.51
CA TYR A 102 2.71 5.03 -14.05
C TYR A 102 3.94 4.48 -13.33
N LYS A 103 5.00 4.07 -14.05
CA LYS A 103 6.19 3.43 -13.47
C LYS A 103 6.89 4.26 -12.40
N ASP A 104 6.90 5.59 -12.51
CA ASP A 104 7.54 6.44 -11.51
C ASP A 104 6.70 6.52 -10.23
N HIS A 105 5.36 6.51 -10.35
CA HIS A 105 4.45 6.41 -9.20
C HIS A 105 4.65 5.07 -8.49
N PHE A 106 4.80 3.98 -9.25
CA PHE A 106 5.05 2.65 -8.70
C PHE A 106 6.45 2.54 -8.08
N TRP A 107 7.52 2.66 -8.87
CA TRP A 107 8.87 2.38 -8.36
C TRP A 107 9.41 3.44 -7.41
N ARG A 108 9.31 4.73 -7.76
CA ARG A 108 9.87 5.80 -6.92
C ARG A 108 8.92 6.15 -5.78
N GLY A 109 7.63 6.28 -6.09
CA GLY A 109 6.60 6.60 -5.12
C GLY A 109 6.30 5.44 -4.16
N SER A 110 5.72 4.36 -4.66
CA SER A 110 5.26 3.25 -3.81
C SER A 110 6.41 2.40 -3.27
N ILE A 111 7.33 1.93 -4.12
CA ILE A 111 8.36 0.99 -3.68
C ILE A 111 9.48 1.70 -2.89
N ILE A 112 10.10 2.73 -3.47
CA ILE A 112 11.22 3.40 -2.79
C ILE A 112 10.73 4.25 -1.62
N LEU A 113 9.86 5.24 -1.87
CA LEU A 113 9.38 6.15 -0.83
C LEU A 113 8.40 5.46 0.13
N GLY A 114 7.53 4.57 -0.36
CA GLY A 114 6.51 3.90 0.46
C GLY A 114 6.99 2.68 1.24
N HIS A 115 8.12 2.07 0.88
CA HIS A 115 8.61 0.86 1.54
C HIS A 115 10.08 0.93 1.94
N VAL A 116 10.99 1.12 0.98
CA VAL A 116 12.44 1.05 1.24
C VAL A 116 12.88 2.13 2.22
N VAL A 117 12.50 3.38 1.98
CA VAL A 117 12.84 4.51 2.85
C VAL A 117 12.25 4.33 4.27
N PRO A 118 10.95 4.07 4.46
CA PRO A 118 10.37 3.83 5.78
C PRO A 118 11.04 2.67 6.52
N PHE A 119 11.35 1.57 5.84
CA PHE A 119 12.02 0.43 6.44
C PHE A 119 13.40 0.82 6.98
N LEU A 120 14.22 1.52 6.17
CA LEU A 120 15.53 2.00 6.61
C LEU A 120 15.43 2.99 7.77
N LEU A 121 14.48 3.93 7.73
CA LEU A 121 14.26 4.90 8.80
C LEU A 121 13.82 4.20 10.11
N LEU A 122 12.98 3.16 10.00
CA LEU A 122 12.52 2.37 11.14
C LEU A 122 13.67 1.63 11.83
N LEU A 123 14.65 1.11 11.07
CA LEU A 123 15.84 0.42 11.60
C LEU A 123 16.74 1.33 12.43
N LEU A 124 16.80 2.62 12.11
CA LEU A 124 17.57 3.59 12.90
C LEU A 124 16.95 3.80 14.29
N GLY A 125 15.63 3.66 14.37
CA GLY A 125 14.89 3.57 15.63
C GLY A 125 14.81 4.82 16.49
N VAL A 126 15.20 5.97 15.92
CA VAL A 126 15.10 7.29 16.54
C VAL A 126 13.70 7.87 16.30
N THR A 127 13.01 8.32 17.34
CA THR A 127 11.58 8.68 17.30
C THR A 127 11.19 9.63 16.15
N PRO A 128 11.85 10.79 15.93
CA PRO A 128 11.61 11.62 14.75
C PRO A 128 11.72 10.90 13.40
N LEU A 129 12.67 9.97 13.25
CA LEU A 129 12.86 9.22 12.01
C LEU A 129 11.79 8.15 11.82
N VAL A 130 11.33 7.53 12.91
CA VAL A 130 10.20 6.58 12.89
C VAL A 130 8.90 7.29 12.49
N ALA A 131 8.66 8.50 12.98
CA ALA A 131 7.54 9.32 12.53
C ALA A 131 7.66 9.70 11.04
N LEU A 132 8.86 10.10 10.59
CA LEU A 132 9.12 10.37 9.18
C LEU A 132 8.86 9.12 8.32
N ALA A 133 9.20 7.93 8.80
CA ALA A 133 8.90 6.66 8.14
C ALA A 133 7.39 6.48 7.91
N GLY A 134 6.57 6.80 8.91
CA GLY A 134 5.10 6.78 8.79
C GLY A 134 4.59 7.74 7.70
N LEU A 135 5.12 8.95 7.65
CA LEU A 135 4.77 9.93 6.60
C LEU A 135 5.20 9.47 5.20
N CYS A 136 6.39 8.88 5.07
CA CYS A 136 6.88 8.31 3.82
C CYS A 136 5.98 7.16 3.34
N ALA A 137 5.56 6.26 4.23
CA ALA A 137 4.65 5.17 3.89
C ALA A 137 3.28 5.68 3.41
N ILE A 138 2.73 6.71 4.06
CA ILE A 138 1.46 7.35 3.63
C ILE A 138 1.61 7.97 2.24
N ALA A 139 2.67 8.73 2.00
CA ALA A 139 2.93 9.35 0.71
C ALA A 139 3.16 8.30 -0.39
N GLY A 140 3.89 7.22 -0.09
CA GLY A 140 4.09 6.11 -1.01
C GLY A 140 2.81 5.33 -1.32
N LEU A 141 1.96 5.10 -0.32
CA LEU A 141 0.65 4.49 -0.52
C LEU A 141 -0.23 5.34 -1.44
N TYR A 142 -0.21 6.68 -1.30
CA TYR A 142 -0.91 7.56 -2.23
C TYR A 142 -0.46 7.34 -3.69
N PHE A 143 0.85 7.24 -3.93
CA PHE A 143 1.36 6.97 -5.27
C PHE A 143 0.96 5.59 -5.81
N PHE A 144 0.93 4.57 -4.94
CA PHE A 144 0.43 3.24 -5.28
C PHE A 144 -1.03 3.30 -5.71
N GLU A 145 -1.90 3.84 -4.85
CA GLU A 145 -3.34 3.92 -5.08
C GLU A 145 -3.67 4.74 -6.33
N TYR A 146 -2.96 5.86 -6.53
CA TYR A 146 -3.11 6.66 -7.75
C TYR A 146 -2.83 5.83 -9.00
N ALA A 147 -1.70 5.11 -9.05
CA ALA A 147 -1.36 4.26 -10.19
C ALA A 147 -2.35 3.10 -10.36
N PHE A 148 -2.73 2.44 -9.26
CA PHE A 148 -3.64 1.29 -9.25
C PHE A 148 -5.06 1.65 -9.71
N VAL A 149 -5.52 2.85 -9.38
CA VAL A 149 -6.81 3.38 -9.83
C VAL A 149 -6.73 3.93 -11.25
N MET A 150 -5.68 4.64 -11.63
CA MET A 150 -5.67 5.31 -12.93
C MET A 150 -5.35 4.35 -14.09
N ALA A 151 -4.40 3.42 -13.92
CA ALA A 151 -3.94 2.61 -15.05
C ALA A 151 -5.04 1.73 -15.69
N PRO A 152 -5.94 1.06 -14.95
CA PRO A 152 -7.04 0.32 -15.57
C PRO A 152 -8.04 1.21 -16.33
N GLN A 153 -8.15 2.50 -15.97
CA GLN A 153 -9.06 3.44 -16.64
C GLN A 153 -8.55 3.82 -18.04
N ASP A 154 -7.24 3.83 -18.23
CA ASP A 154 -6.59 4.21 -19.49
C ASP A 154 -6.55 3.07 -20.52
N VAL A 155 -6.83 1.83 -20.11
CA VAL A 155 -6.89 0.68 -21.01
C VAL A 155 -8.27 0.60 -21.68
N SER A 156 -8.27 0.56 -23.02
CA SER A 156 -9.49 0.35 -23.84
C SER A 156 -10.13 -1.02 -23.53
N ASN A 157 -11.46 -1.04 -23.48
CA ASN A 157 -12.25 -2.27 -23.25
C ASN A 157 -12.54 -3.07 -24.53
N SER A 158 -12.09 -2.57 -25.69
CA SER A 158 -12.25 -3.17 -27.02
C SER A 158 -10.98 -3.06 -27.83
#